data_AF-A0A956BIE9-F1
#
_entry.id   AF-A0A956BIE9-F1
#
_cell.length_a   1.000
_cell.length_b   1.000
_cell.length_c   1.000
_cell.angle_alpha   90.00
_cell.angle_beta   90.00
_cell.angle_gamma   90.00
#
_symmetry.space_group_name_H-M   'P 1'
#
loop_
_entity.id
_entity.type
_entity.pdbx_description
1 polymer ?
#
loop_
_entity_poly.entity_id
_entity_poly.type
_entity_poly.pdbx_seq_one_letter_code
_entity_poly.pdbx_strand_id
1 'polypeptide(L)'
;MADGAHRFFPDTAHAIQPLGNEGILVLADSGIWLHDADTLERLARLVEPPVGSMAVSSDASLLAFSRHPRDLSEDAYKAYETWVEIEIVSVPDLSPVARISRVRPPFRMEFSDDRRWLSAVSLGDDVMLADLESGTRWRYEVPDPVYDGQPLPGYPGYLAFVDSDDDFRVYRMEDGVEVFRDHRSANLWALSVDSESGNVWVGGDDNDVHLLRMSTTGADGPQFVDDGLIAALDDNVRAAACCIGGT
;
A
#
# COMPACT_ATOMS: atom_id res chain seq x y z
N MET A 1 12.31 -40.95 11.74
CA MET A 1 12.77 -39.57 11.50
C MET A 1 11.64 -38.90 10.77
N ALA A 2 10.87 -38.07 11.49
CA ALA A 2 9.74 -37.35 10.92
C ALA A 2 10.30 -36.18 10.10
N ASP A 3 9.93 -36.14 8.83
CA ASP A 3 10.32 -35.13 7.88
C ASP A 3 9.83 -33.77 8.37
N GLY A 4 10.75 -32.84 8.55
CA GLY A 4 10.50 -31.52 9.12
C GLY A 4 9.80 -30.62 8.11
N ALA A 5 8.54 -30.93 7.78
CA ALA A 5 7.69 -30.04 7.01
C ALA A 5 7.62 -28.69 7.76
N HIS A 6 8.31 -27.70 7.22
CA HIS A 6 8.33 -26.33 7.70
C HIS A 6 6.94 -25.73 7.48
N ARG A 7 6.05 -26.00 8.44
CA ARG A 7 4.70 -25.47 8.47
C ARG A 7 4.76 -23.94 8.49
N PHE A 8 3.99 -23.30 7.62
CA PHE A 8 3.73 -21.86 7.67
C PHE A 8 3.22 -21.49 9.08
N PHE A 9 3.87 -20.50 9.71
CA PHE A 9 3.48 -19.95 11.02
C PHE A 9 2.89 -18.54 10.78
N PRO A 10 1.56 -18.44 10.53
CA PRO A 10 0.90 -17.17 10.18
C PRO A 10 0.96 -16.12 11.28
N ASP A 11 1.23 -16.53 12.52
CA ASP A 11 1.28 -15.73 13.73
C ASP A 11 2.39 -14.66 13.77
N THR A 12 3.25 -14.62 12.74
CA THR A 12 4.27 -13.58 12.57
C THR A 12 4.15 -12.77 11.28
N ALA A 13 3.11 -13.03 10.47
CA ALA A 13 2.94 -12.36 9.17
C ALA A 13 2.29 -10.98 9.35
N HIS A 14 2.93 -9.94 8.80
CA HIS A 14 2.46 -8.56 8.83
C HIS A 14 1.81 -8.13 7.51
N ALA A 15 2.27 -8.70 6.40
CA ALA A 15 1.73 -8.46 5.06
C ALA A 15 1.98 -9.66 4.15
N ILE A 16 1.11 -9.82 3.17
CA ILE A 16 1.18 -10.86 2.14
C ILE A 16 0.97 -10.19 0.79
N GLN A 17 1.82 -10.47 -0.20
CA GLN A 17 1.73 -9.91 -1.54
C GLN A 17 1.90 -11.01 -2.59
N PRO A 18 1.07 -11.07 -3.64
CA PRO A 18 1.28 -12.02 -4.73
C PRO A 18 2.55 -11.67 -5.50
N LEU A 19 3.26 -12.70 -5.97
CA LEU A 19 4.39 -12.57 -6.88
C LEU A 19 4.04 -13.24 -8.22
N GLY A 20 2.92 -12.79 -8.82
CA GLY A 20 2.34 -13.43 -9.99
C GLY A 20 2.09 -14.92 -9.78
N ASN A 21 2.41 -15.74 -10.78
CA ASN A 21 2.32 -17.21 -10.68
C ASN A 21 3.55 -17.85 -10.00
N GLU A 22 4.55 -17.05 -9.60
CA GLU A 22 5.83 -17.57 -9.08
C GLU A 22 5.78 -17.85 -7.58
N GLY A 23 4.82 -17.26 -6.86
CA GLY A 23 4.65 -17.50 -5.44
C GLY A 23 3.94 -16.37 -4.72
N ILE A 24 4.06 -16.38 -3.40
CA ILE A 24 3.53 -15.39 -2.48
C ILE A 24 4.68 -14.86 -1.63
N LEU A 25 4.81 -13.55 -1.52
CA LEU A 25 5.70 -12.93 -0.56
C LEU A 25 4.98 -12.74 0.77
N VAL A 26 5.66 -13.10 1.85
CA VAL A 26 5.20 -12.92 3.23
C VAL A 26 6.20 -12.07 3.97
N LEU A 27 5.77 -10.90 4.43
CA LEU A 27 6.51 -10.07 5.37
C LEU A 27 6.27 -10.58 6.78
N ALA A 28 7.35 -10.91 7.49
CA ALA A 28 7.31 -11.32 8.89
C ALA A 28 8.41 -10.62 9.70
N ASP A 29 8.40 -10.76 11.02
CA ASP A 29 9.45 -10.25 11.92
C ASP A 29 10.87 -10.69 11.51
N SER A 30 10.96 -11.84 10.86
CA SER A 30 12.21 -12.45 10.41
C SER A 30 12.63 -12.07 8.99
N GLY A 31 11.93 -11.14 8.34
CA GLY A 31 12.20 -10.63 6.99
C GLY A 31 11.09 -10.90 5.98
N ILE A 32 11.40 -10.73 4.69
CA ILE A 32 10.50 -11.08 3.58
C ILE A 32 10.84 -12.48 3.07
N TRP A 33 9.84 -13.35 3.04
CA TRP A 33 9.95 -14.74 2.60
C TRP A 33 9.14 -14.98 1.34
N LEU A 34 9.70 -15.75 0.41
CA LEU A 34 8.98 -16.31 -0.72
C LEU A 34 8.39 -17.67 -0.34
N HIS A 35 7.11 -17.84 -0.63
CA HIS A 35 6.36 -19.08 -0.49
C HIS A 35 5.83 -19.55 -1.84
N ASP A 36 5.74 -20.86 -2.01
CA ASP A 36 5.01 -21.47 -3.12
C ASP A 36 3.51 -21.15 -2.98
N ALA A 37 2.88 -20.71 -4.07
CA ALA A 37 1.49 -20.24 -4.00
C ALA A 37 0.47 -21.38 -3.79
N ASP A 38 0.76 -22.58 -4.28
CA ASP A 38 -0.16 -23.72 -4.23
C ASP A 38 -0.06 -24.48 -2.90
N THR A 39 1.16 -24.67 -2.41
CA THR A 39 1.47 -25.48 -1.23
C THR A 39 1.72 -24.66 0.02
N LEU A 40 1.94 -23.34 -0.12
CA LEU A 40 2.39 -22.42 0.94
C LEU A 40 3.74 -22.82 1.55
N GLU A 41 4.49 -23.73 0.90
CA GLU A 41 5.82 -24.11 1.34
C GLU A 41 6.76 -22.90 1.28
N ARG A 42 7.54 -22.70 2.34
CA ARG A 42 8.52 -21.62 2.42
C ARG A 42 9.74 -21.95 1.57
N LEU A 43 9.96 -21.19 0.51
CA LEU A 43 11.01 -21.44 -0.48
C LEU A 43 12.33 -20.76 -0.11
N ALA A 44 12.31 -19.45 0.14
CA ALA A 44 13.52 -18.66 0.40
C ALA A 44 13.23 -17.43 1.24
N ARG A 45 14.25 -16.94 1.98
CA ARG A 45 14.22 -15.59 2.53
C ARG A 45 14.87 -14.64 1.53
N LEU A 46 14.12 -13.63 1.08
CA LEU A 46 14.59 -12.65 0.11
C LEU A 46 15.26 -11.45 0.79
N VAL A 47 14.69 -10.99 1.91
CA VAL A 47 15.18 -9.79 2.61
C VAL A 47 15.31 -10.08 4.10
N GLU A 48 16.47 -9.73 4.67
CA GLU A 48 16.73 -9.80 6.11
C GLU A 48 16.03 -8.67 6.88
N PRO A 49 15.59 -8.90 8.13
CA PRO A 49 14.98 -7.87 8.97
C PRO A 49 16.02 -6.81 9.39
N PRO A 50 15.58 -5.63 9.87
CA PRO A 50 14.18 -5.22 10.06
C PRO A 50 13.54 -4.65 8.79
N VAL A 51 12.33 -5.12 8.47
CA VAL A 51 11.50 -4.64 7.36
C VAL A 51 10.14 -4.23 7.90
N GLY A 52 9.68 -3.02 7.60
CA GLY A 52 8.43 -2.48 8.14
C GLY A 52 7.21 -2.66 7.24
N SER A 53 7.41 -2.59 5.93
CA SER A 53 6.36 -2.71 4.93
C SER A 53 6.95 -3.17 3.60
N MET A 54 6.12 -3.70 2.71
CA MET A 54 6.49 -4.13 1.37
C MET A 54 5.38 -3.87 0.35
N ALA A 55 5.77 -3.70 -0.91
CA ALA A 55 4.88 -3.65 -2.07
C ALA A 55 5.52 -4.37 -3.25
N VAL A 56 4.70 -5.00 -4.09
CA VAL A 56 5.12 -5.70 -5.31
C VAL A 56 4.44 -5.02 -6.49
N SER A 57 5.16 -4.81 -7.59
CA SER A 57 4.53 -4.28 -8.81
C SER A 57 3.53 -5.28 -9.40
N SER A 58 2.52 -4.79 -10.12
CA SER A 58 1.46 -5.63 -10.71
C SER A 58 1.98 -6.72 -11.65
N ASP A 59 3.11 -6.48 -12.32
CA ASP A 59 3.79 -7.46 -13.18
C ASP A 59 4.81 -8.35 -12.44
N ALA A 60 4.86 -8.26 -11.11
CA ALA A 60 5.78 -8.97 -10.22
C ALA A 60 7.28 -8.74 -10.50
N SER A 61 7.64 -7.70 -11.26
CA SER A 61 9.03 -7.40 -11.63
C SER A 61 9.81 -6.57 -10.61
N LEU A 62 9.11 -5.87 -9.71
CA LEU A 62 9.71 -5.00 -8.69
C LEU A 62 9.19 -5.34 -7.30
N LEU A 63 10.08 -5.22 -6.32
CA LEU A 63 9.78 -5.29 -4.89
C LEU A 63 10.27 -4.01 -4.23
N ALA A 64 9.37 -3.26 -3.61
CA ALA A 64 9.69 -2.17 -2.71
C ALA A 64 9.56 -2.64 -1.26
N PHE A 65 10.51 -2.27 -0.40
CA PHE A 65 10.43 -2.56 1.02
C PHE A 65 11.12 -1.48 1.86
N SER A 66 10.57 -1.21 3.04
CA SER A 66 11.15 -0.24 3.97
C SER A 66 12.17 -0.90 4.90
N ARG A 67 13.38 -0.36 4.98
CA ARG A 67 14.40 -0.77 5.94
C ARG A 67 14.44 0.15 7.14
N HIS A 68 14.41 -0.45 8.33
CA HIS A 68 14.68 0.28 9.56
C HIS A 68 16.18 0.33 9.87
N PRO A 69 16.67 1.43 10.47
CA PRO A 69 17.90 1.41 11.23
C PRO A 69 17.85 0.27 12.26
N ARG A 70 18.91 -0.56 12.33
CA ARG A 70 18.96 -1.78 13.17
C ARG A 70 18.83 -1.51 14.68
N ASP A 71 18.98 -0.26 15.12
CA ASP A 71 19.07 0.12 16.54
C ASP A 71 17.81 0.81 17.07
N LEU A 72 16.69 0.79 16.34
CA LEU A 72 15.44 1.37 16.83
C LEU A 72 14.73 0.42 17.80
N SER A 73 14.33 0.94 18.96
CA SER A 73 13.40 0.23 19.84
C SER A 73 12.02 0.12 19.17
N GLU A 74 11.28 -0.94 19.52
CA GLU A 74 9.90 -1.14 19.08
C GLU A 74 9.00 0.07 19.44
N ASP A 75 9.27 0.72 20.57
CA ASP A 75 8.57 1.93 21.01
C ASP A 75 8.86 3.14 20.11
N ALA A 76 10.10 3.29 19.63
CA ALA A 76 10.46 4.37 18.70
C ALA A 76 9.84 4.15 17.31
N TYR A 77 9.63 2.90 16.92
CA TYR A 77 8.87 2.54 15.72
C TYR A 77 7.39 2.88 15.87
N LYS A 78 6.77 2.50 17.00
CA LYS A 78 5.35 2.81 17.30
C LYS A 78 5.08 4.30 17.47
N ALA A 79 6.09 5.09 17.83
CA ALA A 79 5.96 6.54 17.91
C ALA A 79 5.94 7.23 16.53
N TYR A 80 6.24 6.53 15.42
CA TYR A 80 6.33 7.09 14.06
C TYR A 80 7.29 8.30 13.91
N GLU A 81 8.14 8.56 14.90
CA GLU A 81 9.08 9.70 14.94
C GLU A 81 10.38 9.46 14.16
N THR A 82 10.57 8.28 13.59
CA THR A 82 11.80 7.88 12.91
C THR A 82 11.74 8.10 11.40
N TRP A 83 12.91 8.01 10.75
CA TRP A 83 13.05 8.05 9.30
C TRP A 83 13.62 6.73 8.80
N VAL A 84 13.02 6.20 7.75
CA VAL A 84 13.43 4.95 7.10
C VAL A 84 13.90 5.21 5.68
N GLU A 85 14.45 4.15 5.07
CA GLU A 85 14.71 4.11 3.64
C GLU A 85 13.76 3.10 3.00
N ILE A 86 13.25 3.42 1.81
CA ILE A 86 12.61 2.45 0.94
C ILE A 86 13.66 2.00 -0.08
N GLU A 87 13.90 0.69 -0.15
CA GLU A 87 14.69 0.06 -1.21
C GLU A 87 13.74 -0.53 -2.24
N ILE A 88 14.08 -0.35 -3.52
CA ILE A 88 13.36 -0.93 -4.65
C ILE A 88 14.35 -1.80 -5.41
N VAL A 89 13.99 -3.05 -5.60
CA VAL A 89 14.82 -4.06 -6.26
C VAL A 89 14.02 -4.75 -7.37
N SER A 90 14.71 -5.27 -8.37
CA SER A 90 14.11 -6.17 -9.34
C SER A 90 13.87 -7.55 -8.74
N VAL A 91 12.89 -8.26 -9.28
CA VAL A 91 12.55 -9.63 -8.91
C VAL A 91 12.74 -10.52 -10.15
N PRO A 92 13.28 -11.74 -10.01
CA PRO A 92 13.65 -12.43 -8.75
C PRO A 92 15.11 -12.22 -8.30
N ASP A 93 15.91 -11.49 -9.06
CA ASP A 93 17.37 -11.40 -8.83
C ASP A 93 17.77 -10.43 -7.70
N LEU A 94 16.84 -9.61 -7.21
CA LEU A 94 17.04 -8.61 -6.15
C LEU A 94 18.11 -7.56 -6.50
N SER A 95 18.28 -7.25 -7.79
CA SER A 95 19.20 -6.19 -8.22
C SER A 95 18.65 -4.82 -7.80
N PRO A 96 19.47 -3.91 -7.22
CA PRO A 96 19.00 -2.59 -6.83
C PRO A 96 18.50 -1.76 -8.02
N VAL A 97 17.29 -1.20 -7.90
CA VAL A 97 16.66 -0.33 -8.91
C VAL A 97 16.66 1.12 -8.43
N ALA A 98 16.17 1.37 -7.21
CA ALA A 98 16.10 2.71 -6.64
C ALA A 98 16.16 2.68 -5.11
N ARG A 99 16.44 3.84 -4.52
CA ARG A 99 16.39 4.06 -3.07
C ARG A 99 15.79 5.42 -2.76
N ILE A 100 14.86 5.44 -1.81
CA ILE A 100 14.19 6.64 -1.34
C ILE A 100 14.51 6.82 0.15
N SER A 101 15.37 7.78 0.50
CA SER A 101 15.81 8.01 1.88
C SER A 101 14.96 9.06 2.61
N ARG A 102 14.88 8.99 3.94
CA ARG A 102 14.07 9.91 4.77
C ARG A 102 12.57 9.85 4.43
N VAL A 103 12.02 8.66 4.51
CA VAL A 103 10.57 8.43 4.46
C VAL A 103 10.10 8.18 5.89
N ARG A 104 8.89 8.61 6.26
CA ARG A 104 8.27 8.08 7.49
C ARG A 104 8.09 6.58 7.35
N PRO A 105 8.11 5.80 8.45
CA PRO A 105 7.78 4.39 8.41
C PRO A 105 6.44 4.18 7.69
N PRO A 106 6.46 3.58 6.49
CA PRO A 106 5.22 3.40 5.76
C PRO A 106 4.42 2.30 6.44
N PHE A 107 3.13 2.56 6.64
CA PHE A 107 2.16 1.55 7.01
C PHE A 107 1.72 0.76 5.77
N ARG A 108 1.53 1.47 4.65
CA ARG A 108 1.25 0.91 3.32
C ARG A 108 2.12 1.56 2.26
N MET A 109 2.42 0.78 1.22
CA MET A 109 3.08 1.23 -0.01
C MET A 109 2.38 0.53 -1.17
N GLU A 110 2.26 1.22 -2.31
CA GLU A 110 1.62 0.66 -3.50
C GLU A 110 2.29 1.20 -4.76
N PHE A 111 2.55 0.33 -5.74
CA PHE A 111 2.99 0.75 -7.07
C PHE A 111 1.80 1.16 -7.92
N SER A 112 1.98 2.13 -8.82
CA SER A 112 1.07 2.26 -9.96
C SER A 112 1.23 1.08 -10.92
N ASP A 113 0.20 0.83 -11.74
CA ASP A 113 0.24 -0.27 -12.73
C ASP A 113 1.35 -0.12 -13.78
N ASP A 114 1.66 1.12 -14.15
CA ASP A 114 2.78 1.43 -15.05
C ASP A 114 4.15 1.33 -14.37
N ARG A 115 4.18 1.07 -13.05
CA ARG A 115 5.36 0.94 -12.18
C ARG A 115 6.19 2.19 -12.06
N ARG A 116 5.70 3.30 -12.60
CA ARG A 116 6.40 4.57 -12.55
C ARG A 116 6.27 5.22 -11.19
N TRP A 117 5.17 4.98 -10.50
CA TRP A 117 4.86 5.63 -9.24
C TRP A 117 4.91 4.64 -8.08
N LEU A 118 5.40 5.11 -6.94
CA LEU A 118 5.29 4.41 -5.67
C LEU A 118 4.66 5.36 -4.65
N SER A 119 3.50 4.99 -4.11
CA SER A 119 2.94 5.62 -2.92
C SER A 119 3.59 5.05 -1.67
N ALA A 120 3.67 5.87 -0.63
CA ALA A 120 3.93 5.41 0.73
C ALA A 120 3.14 6.28 1.70
N VAL A 121 2.31 5.64 2.53
CA VAL A 121 1.46 6.32 3.52
C VAL A 121 1.77 5.83 4.92
N SER A 122 1.57 6.70 5.90
CA SER A 122 2.06 6.53 7.27
C SER A 122 0.96 6.83 8.29
N LEU A 123 0.98 6.07 9.38
CA LEU A 123 0.17 6.33 10.58
C LEU A 123 0.69 7.52 11.42
N GLY A 124 1.83 8.10 11.04
CA GLY A 124 2.30 9.40 11.52
C GLY A 124 1.96 10.53 10.55
N ASP A 125 0.74 10.51 10.02
CA ASP A 125 0.08 11.60 9.29
C ASP A 125 0.82 12.07 8.04
N ASP A 126 1.38 11.14 7.27
CA ASP A 126 2.26 11.45 6.15
C ASP A 126 1.86 10.67 4.89
N VAL A 127 1.81 11.37 3.77
CA VAL A 127 1.63 10.79 2.44
C VAL A 127 2.82 11.13 1.55
N MET A 128 3.26 10.17 0.74
CA MET A 128 4.33 10.33 -0.23
C MET A 128 3.93 9.72 -1.57
N LEU A 129 4.33 10.38 -2.65
CA LEU A 129 4.31 9.84 -4.00
C LEU A 129 5.67 10.07 -4.65
N ALA A 130 6.30 9.01 -5.16
CA ALA A 130 7.59 9.07 -5.85
C ALA A 130 7.46 8.68 -7.32
N ASP A 131 8.01 9.51 -8.21
CA ASP A 131 8.27 9.19 -9.61
C ASP A 131 9.60 8.43 -9.71
N LEU A 132 9.53 7.13 -9.95
CA LEU A 132 10.71 6.26 -10.04
C LEU A 132 11.51 6.50 -11.32
N GLU A 133 10.90 7.07 -12.36
CA GLU A 133 11.57 7.40 -13.61
C GLU A 133 12.43 8.67 -13.46
N SER A 134 11.83 9.74 -12.94
CA SER A 134 12.54 11.02 -12.76
C SER A 134 13.33 11.12 -11.46
N GLY A 135 13.05 10.26 -10.48
CA GLY A 135 13.57 10.35 -9.12
C GLY A 135 12.93 11.48 -8.30
N THR A 136 11.91 12.14 -8.83
CA THR A 136 11.15 13.18 -8.12
C THR A 136 10.28 12.54 -7.05
N ARG A 137 10.08 13.23 -5.93
CA ARG A 137 9.11 12.81 -4.92
C ARG A 137 8.46 14.01 -4.27
N TRP A 138 7.22 13.80 -3.87
CA TRP A 138 6.47 14.73 -3.05
C TRP A 138 6.05 14.05 -1.76
N ARG A 139 6.06 14.82 -0.67
CA ARG A 139 5.66 14.38 0.65
C ARG A 139 4.91 15.52 1.31
N TYR A 140 3.77 15.20 1.94
CA TYR A 140 3.02 16.13 2.75
C TYR A 140 2.61 15.48 4.06
N GLU A 141 2.68 16.28 5.11
CA GLU A 141 1.96 15.97 6.35
C GLU A 141 0.49 16.31 6.11
N VAL A 142 -0.37 15.37 6.44
CA VAL A 142 -1.82 15.50 6.39
C VAL A 142 -2.36 15.63 7.81
N PRO A 143 -3.64 16.01 8.00
CA PRO A 143 -4.15 16.28 9.34
C PRO A 143 -4.22 15.05 10.25
N ASP A 144 -4.35 13.84 9.67
CA ASP A 144 -4.68 12.62 10.39
C ASP A 144 -3.90 11.39 9.88
N PRO A 145 -3.78 10.32 10.70
CA PRO A 145 -3.13 9.07 10.32
C PRO A 145 -3.71 8.46 9.06
N VAL A 146 -2.84 8.02 8.13
CA VAL A 146 -3.28 7.46 6.85
C VAL A 146 -3.16 5.94 6.88
N TYR A 147 -4.26 5.26 6.62
CA TYR A 147 -4.34 3.80 6.67
C TYR A 147 -4.02 3.13 5.35
N ASP A 148 -4.41 3.74 4.23
CA ASP A 148 -4.16 3.19 2.90
C ASP A 148 -4.04 4.29 1.85
N GLY A 149 -3.33 4.02 0.76
CA GLY A 149 -3.11 5.01 -0.28
C GLY A 149 -2.50 4.47 -1.55
N GLN A 150 -3.08 4.84 -2.70
CA GLN A 150 -2.69 4.34 -4.01
C GLN A 150 -2.51 5.48 -5.02
N PRO A 151 -1.48 5.41 -5.89
CA PRO A 151 -1.37 6.30 -7.03
C PRO A 151 -2.64 6.21 -7.88
N LEU A 152 -3.19 7.34 -8.33
CA LEU A 152 -4.46 7.34 -9.08
C LEU A 152 -4.22 6.99 -10.57
N PRO A 153 -4.75 5.87 -11.10
CA PRO A 153 -4.56 5.45 -12.48
C PRO A 153 -5.06 6.50 -13.48
N GLY A 154 -4.29 6.75 -14.54
CA GLY A 154 -4.62 7.76 -15.55
C GLY A 154 -4.41 9.22 -15.12
N TYR A 155 -4.05 9.47 -13.85
CA TYR A 155 -3.79 10.80 -13.30
C TYR A 155 -2.40 10.87 -12.65
N PRO A 156 -1.33 11.01 -13.45
CA PRO A 156 0.04 11.11 -12.94
C PRO A 156 0.18 12.23 -11.90
N GLY A 157 0.87 11.95 -10.79
CA GLY A 157 1.06 12.92 -9.71
C GLY A 157 -0.14 13.08 -8.77
N TYR A 158 -1.19 12.26 -8.89
CA TYR A 158 -2.30 12.23 -7.94
C TYR A 158 -2.20 11.01 -7.03
N LEU A 159 -2.54 11.20 -5.76
CA LEU A 159 -2.60 10.16 -4.75
C LEU A 159 -3.98 10.15 -4.11
N ALA A 160 -4.62 8.98 -4.12
CA ALA A 160 -5.85 8.73 -3.39
C ALA A 160 -5.51 8.02 -2.08
N PHE A 161 -6.13 8.41 -0.97
CA PHE A 161 -5.87 7.81 0.34
C PHE A 161 -7.09 7.88 1.26
N VAL A 162 -7.07 7.03 2.30
CA VAL A 162 -8.06 7.04 3.39
C VAL A 162 -7.35 7.23 4.72
N ASP A 163 -7.95 8.03 5.59
CA ASP A 163 -7.38 8.40 6.88
C ASP A 163 -8.31 8.09 8.06
N SER A 164 -7.84 8.37 9.27
CA SER A 164 -8.57 8.14 10.51
C SER A 164 -9.58 9.23 10.88
N ASP A 165 -9.84 10.22 10.02
CA ASP A 165 -10.91 11.21 10.17
C ASP A 165 -12.11 10.86 9.27
N ASP A 166 -12.27 9.57 9.00
CA ASP A 166 -13.34 8.99 8.18
C ASP A 166 -13.37 9.50 6.73
N ASP A 167 -12.28 10.09 6.24
CA ASP A 167 -12.22 10.73 4.93
C ASP A 167 -11.54 9.85 3.88
N PHE A 168 -12.14 9.79 2.70
CA PHE A 168 -11.44 9.49 1.45
C PHE A 168 -10.99 10.79 0.80
N ARG A 169 -9.72 10.87 0.41
CA ARG A 169 -9.10 12.09 -0.11
C ARG A 169 -8.33 11.81 -1.39
N VAL A 170 -8.29 12.81 -2.26
CA VAL A 170 -7.38 12.83 -3.42
C VAL A 170 -6.59 14.11 -3.41
N TYR A 171 -5.27 13.97 -3.45
CA TYR A 171 -4.32 15.07 -3.51
C TYR A 171 -3.65 15.12 -4.87
N ARG A 172 -3.50 16.33 -5.39
CA ARG A 172 -2.49 16.62 -6.40
C ARG A 172 -1.16 16.81 -5.68
N MET A 173 -0.26 15.86 -5.87
CA MET A 173 0.98 15.77 -5.10
C MET A 173 2.02 16.80 -5.56
N GLU A 174 1.93 17.36 -6.76
CA GLU A 174 2.91 18.36 -7.20
C GLU A 174 2.90 19.64 -6.34
N ASP A 175 1.72 20.06 -5.91
CA ASP A 175 1.50 21.27 -5.12
C ASP A 175 0.85 21.02 -3.76
N GLY A 176 0.53 19.78 -3.42
CA GLY A 176 -0.03 19.38 -2.11
C GLY A 176 -1.47 19.84 -1.91
N VAL A 177 -2.22 19.99 -3.01
CA VAL A 177 -3.60 20.47 -2.97
C VAL A 177 -4.56 19.29 -2.88
N GLU A 178 -5.41 19.29 -1.85
CA GLU A 178 -6.59 18.43 -1.80
C GLU A 178 -7.57 18.86 -2.91
N VAL A 179 -7.80 17.97 -3.88
CA VAL A 179 -8.71 18.20 -5.01
C VAL A 179 -10.06 17.53 -4.82
N PHE A 180 -10.13 16.55 -3.91
CA PHE A 180 -11.36 15.85 -3.57
C PHE A 180 -11.32 15.36 -2.12
N ARG A 181 -12.49 15.38 -1.49
CA ARG A 181 -12.76 14.77 -0.19
C ARG A 181 -14.17 14.22 -0.16
N ASP A 182 -14.32 13.03 0.38
CA ASP A 182 -15.60 12.41 0.71
C ASP A 182 -15.55 11.91 2.15
N HIS A 183 -16.37 12.53 3.01
CA HIS A 183 -16.42 12.23 4.44
C HIS A 183 -17.47 11.15 4.72
N ARG A 184 -17.08 10.14 5.50
CA ARG A 184 -17.95 9.07 5.96
C ARG A 184 -18.16 9.16 7.47
N SER A 185 -19.10 8.37 7.99
CA SER A 185 -19.40 8.37 9.44
C SER A 185 -18.70 7.23 10.19
N ALA A 186 -17.64 6.68 9.60
CA ALA A 186 -16.86 5.58 10.14
C ALA A 186 -15.44 5.56 9.54
N ASN A 187 -14.47 5.09 10.33
CA ASN A 187 -13.07 5.07 9.92
C ASN A 187 -12.91 4.24 8.65
N LEU A 188 -12.31 4.84 7.62
CA LEU A 188 -11.96 4.14 6.40
C LEU A 188 -10.57 3.54 6.56
N TRP A 189 -10.45 2.22 6.40
CA TRP A 189 -9.20 1.49 6.66
C TRP A 189 -8.45 1.11 5.39
N ALA A 190 -9.18 1.04 4.28
CA ALA A 190 -8.71 0.40 3.08
C ALA A 190 -9.33 1.05 1.86
N LEU A 191 -8.55 1.11 0.78
CA LEU A 191 -9.06 1.49 -0.53
C LEU A 191 -8.47 0.62 -1.63
N SER A 192 -9.23 0.42 -2.69
CA SER A 192 -8.72 -0.14 -3.94
C SER A 192 -9.17 0.72 -5.09
N VAL A 193 -8.26 1.00 -6.03
CA VAL A 193 -8.58 1.73 -7.25
C VAL A 193 -8.56 0.78 -8.45
N ASP A 194 -9.60 0.84 -9.28
CA ASP A 194 -9.62 0.14 -10.56
C ASP A 194 -8.64 0.79 -11.54
N SER A 195 -7.74 0.01 -12.13
CA SER A 195 -6.77 0.54 -13.08
C SER A 195 -7.39 0.99 -14.39
N GLU A 196 -8.50 0.38 -14.79
CA GLU A 196 -9.17 0.67 -16.06
C GLU A 196 -10.11 1.86 -15.96
N SER A 197 -11.01 1.85 -14.96
CA SER A 197 -12.02 2.88 -14.81
C SER A 197 -11.65 3.97 -13.80
N GLY A 198 -10.63 3.74 -12.96
CA GLY A 198 -10.27 4.57 -11.79
C GLY A 198 -11.36 4.70 -10.75
N ASN A 199 -12.36 3.81 -10.76
CA ASN A 199 -13.34 3.74 -9.67
C ASN A 199 -12.63 3.33 -8.38
N VAL A 200 -13.14 3.81 -7.26
CA VAL A 200 -12.55 3.53 -5.95
C VAL A 200 -13.55 2.77 -5.10
N TRP A 201 -13.08 1.69 -4.50
CA TRP A 201 -13.77 1.02 -3.40
C TRP A 201 -13.11 1.45 -2.10
N VAL A 202 -13.92 1.88 -1.14
CA VAL A 202 -13.46 2.18 0.23
C VAL A 202 -14.22 1.31 1.22
N GLY A 203 -13.51 0.84 2.24
CA GLY A 203 -14.10 0.02 3.30
C GLY A 203 -13.58 0.42 4.68
N GLY A 204 -14.43 0.27 5.69
CA GLY A 204 -14.19 0.83 7.02
C GLY A 204 -14.71 0.01 8.19
N ASP A 205 -14.75 0.64 9.36
CA ASP A 205 -15.25 0.06 10.62
C ASP A 205 -16.78 -0.09 10.65
N ASP A 206 -17.50 0.49 9.70
CA ASP A 206 -18.95 0.30 9.52
C ASP A 206 -19.32 -1.05 8.90
N ASN A 207 -18.32 -1.86 8.54
CA ASN A 207 -18.46 -3.12 7.80
C ASN A 207 -19.09 -2.92 6.41
N ASP A 208 -19.08 -1.70 5.88
CA ASP A 208 -19.61 -1.37 4.57
C ASP A 208 -18.48 -1.21 3.54
N VAL A 209 -18.79 -1.52 2.28
CA VAL A 209 -17.93 -1.24 1.12
C VAL A 209 -18.67 -0.30 0.16
N HIS A 210 -18.10 0.87 -0.05
CA HIS A 210 -18.69 1.94 -0.88
C HIS A 210 -18.00 2.06 -2.24
N LEU A 211 -18.77 2.43 -3.27
CA LEU A 211 -18.26 2.78 -4.60
C LEU A 211 -18.20 4.29 -4.78
N LEU A 212 -17.02 4.78 -5.13
CA LEU A 212 -16.83 6.12 -5.67
C LEU A 212 -16.55 5.97 -7.16
N ARG A 213 -17.51 6.39 -7.99
CA ARG A 213 -17.32 6.38 -9.44
C ARG A 213 -16.51 7.57 -9.88
N MET A 214 -15.39 7.30 -10.56
CA MET A 214 -14.59 8.36 -11.13
C MET A 214 -15.18 8.79 -12.47
N SER A 215 -15.32 10.09 -12.65
CA SER A 215 -15.65 10.72 -13.92
C SER A 215 -14.39 11.30 -14.54
N THR A 216 -14.08 10.84 -15.76
CA THR A 216 -12.92 11.31 -16.54
C THR A 216 -13.24 12.50 -17.45
N THR A 217 -14.45 13.07 -17.36
CA THR A 217 -14.92 14.08 -18.33
C THR A 217 -14.55 15.52 -18.00
N GLY A 218 -13.83 15.77 -16.90
CA GLY A 218 -13.46 17.12 -16.45
C GLY A 218 -12.06 17.56 -16.88
N ALA A 219 -11.90 18.84 -17.26
CA ALA A 219 -10.58 19.45 -17.51
C ALA A 219 -9.81 19.78 -16.21
N ASP A 220 -10.46 19.65 -15.06
CA ASP A 220 -10.00 20.13 -13.75
C ASP A 220 -9.41 19.01 -12.85
N GLY A 221 -9.04 17.87 -13.44
CA GLY A 221 -8.50 16.70 -12.70
C GLY A 221 -9.55 15.62 -12.42
N PRO A 222 -9.24 14.64 -11.55
CA PRO A 222 -10.16 13.55 -11.25
C PRO A 222 -11.40 14.08 -10.50
N GLN A 223 -12.56 13.56 -10.84
CA GLN A 223 -13.85 13.91 -10.21
C GLN A 223 -14.52 12.61 -9.75
N PHE A 224 -15.12 12.61 -8.58
CA PHE A 224 -15.79 11.43 -8.03
C PHE A 224 -17.24 11.72 -7.69
N VAL A 225 -18.08 10.70 -7.87
CA VAL A 225 -19.47 10.69 -7.44
C VAL A 225 -19.68 9.47 -6.56
N ASP A 226 -20.21 9.68 -5.36
CA ASP A 226 -20.66 8.58 -4.51
C ASP A 226 -21.79 7.83 -5.20
N ASP A 227 -21.54 6.56 -5.51
CA ASP A 227 -22.51 5.64 -6.12
C ASP A 227 -23.10 4.68 -5.08
N GLY A 228 -22.72 4.87 -3.81
CA GLY A 228 -23.36 4.27 -2.64
C GLY A 228 -22.73 2.96 -2.18
N LEU A 229 -23.46 2.31 -1.27
CA LEU A 229 -23.11 1.02 -0.68
C LEU A 229 -23.21 -0.10 -1.72
N ILE A 230 -22.14 -0.87 -1.91
CA ILE A 230 -22.12 -2.05 -2.78
C ILE A 230 -22.34 -3.33 -1.98
N ALA A 231 -21.75 -3.41 -0.79
CA ALA A 231 -21.82 -4.58 0.07
C ALA A 231 -21.76 -4.18 1.55
N ALA A 232 -22.54 -4.86 2.38
CA ALA A 232 -22.41 -4.86 3.82
C ALA A 232 -21.84 -6.23 4.24
N LEU A 233 -20.84 -6.23 5.10
CA LEU A 233 -20.18 -7.41 5.63
C LEU A 233 -20.79 -7.73 7.01
N ASP A 234 -21.07 -9.00 7.27
CA ASP A 234 -21.48 -9.45 8.60
C ASP A 234 -20.23 -9.57 9.50
N ASP A 235 -20.37 -9.13 10.76
CA ASP A 235 -19.34 -9.05 11.81
C ASP A 235 -18.21 -8.04 11.57
N ASN A 236 -17.49 -7.65 12.65
CA ASN A 236 -16.33 -6.73 12.72
C ASN A 236 -15.13 -7.19 11.85
N VAL A 237 -15.37 -7.37 10.56
CA VAL A 237 -14.36 -7.66 9.56
C VAL A 237 -13.91 -6.31 9.07
N ARG A 238 -12.75 -5.85 9.55
CA ARG A 238 -12.03 -4.76 8.90
C ARG A 238 -11.86 -5.16 7.44
N ALA A 239 -12.55 -4.47 6.54
CA ALA A 239 -12.39 -4.71 5.12
C ALA A 239 -10.93 -4.37 4.77
N ALA A 240 -10.11 -5.37 4.53
CA ALA A 240 -8.84 -5.17 3.87
C ALA A 240 -9.15 -4.97 2.39
N ALA A 241 -8.56 -3.96 1.76
CA ALA A 241 -8.69 -3.76 0.32
C ALA A 241 -8.19 -5.02 -0.35
N CYS A 242 -9.11 -5.80 -0.92
CA CYS A 242 -8.75 -6.71 -1.99
C CYS A 242 -8.82 -5.89 -3.27
N CYS A 243 -7.75 -5.95 -4.06
CA CYS A 243 -7.80 -5.54 -5.45
C CYS A 243 -8.89 -6.37 -6.13
N ILE A 244 -10.05 -5.76 -6.38
CA ILE A 244 -11.05 -6.31 -7.31
C ILE A 244 -10.53 -5.98 -8.71
N GLY A 245 -9.46 -6.66 -9.12
CA GLY A 245 -8.93 -6.55 -10.47
C GLY A 245 -9.92 -7.11 -11.47
N GLY A 246 -10.37 -6.27 -12.39
CA GLY A 246 -11.13 -6.67 -13.56
C GLY A 246 -10.38 -7.72 -14.39
N THR A 247 -11.17 -8.64 -14.95
CA THR A 247 -10.76 -9.79 -15.78
C THR A 247 -10.07 -9.42 -17.08
#